data_AF-B4F096-F1
#
_entry.id   AF-B4F096-F1
#
_cell.length_a   1.000
_cell.length_b   1.000
_cell.length_c   1.000
_cell.angle_alpha   90.00
_cell.angle_beta   90.00
_cell.angle_gamma   90.00
#
_symmetry.space_group_name_H-M   'P 1'
#
loop_
_entity.id
_entity.type
_entity.pdbx_description
1 polymer ?
#
loop_
_entity_poly.entity_id
_entity_poly.type
_entity_poly.pdbx_seq_one_letter_code
_entity_poly.pdbx_strand_id
1 'polypeptide(L)'
;MKIGTLLISYSLLTMSLISFSSFAQVNHDPLTKCYELSTDASQTTIKACLLDELRLSEEQLNVIYNKSKGDLEDSDSIAAKSAIDALVSSQEQFILFRSSECQRQSALMMGGNGADEVLLACEIKLNQWRAKLLLTN
;
A
#
# COMPACT_ATOMS: atom_id res chain seq x y z
N MET A 1 -10.86 -53.12 48.62
CA MET A 1 -9.81 -53.40 47.63
C MET A 1 -10.49 -53.67 46.29
N LYS A 2 -10.02 -53.03 45.21
CA LYS A 2 -10.57 -52.91 43.83
C LYS A 2 -11.70 -51.88 43.63
N ILE A 3 -11.26 -50.63 43.46
CA ILE A 3 -11.88 -49.54 42.68
C ILE A 3 -11.09 -49.57 41.35
N GLY A 4 -11.58 -49.41 40.14
CA GLY A 4 -12.75 -48.76 39.57
C GLY A 4 -12.25 -48.20 38.23
N THR A 5 -13.01 -48.44 37.16
CA THR A 5 -12.82 -47.99 35.76
C THR A 5 -12.46 -46.51 35.60
N LEU A 6 -11.57 -46.17 34.64
CA LEU A 6 -11.63 -44.98 33.74
C LEU A 6 -10.25 -44.61 33.16
N LEU A 7 -10.01 -44.80 31.87
CA LEU A 7 -9.07 -44.04 31.03
C LEU A 7 -9.54 -44.18 29.56
N ILE A 8 -10.60 -43.50 29.15
CA ILE A 8 -10.60 -42.20 28.43
C ILE A 8 -9.43 -42.08 27.42
N SER A 9 -9.71 -42.56 26.21
CA SER A 9 -9.44 -41.91 24.91
C SER A 9 -8.53 -40.67 24.93
N TYR A 10 -7.23 -40.88 24.70
CA TYR A 10 -6.33 -39.84 24.19
C TYR A 10 -6.10 -40.14 22.70
N SER A 11 -6.95 -39.57 21.85
CA SER A 11 -6.75 -39.58 20.41
C SER A 11 -7.14 -38.22 19.85
N LEU A 12 -6.21 -37.66 19.08
CA LEU A 12 -6.37 -36.57 18.13
C LEU A 12 -6.48 -35.16 18.72
N LEU A 13 -5.31 -34.57 19.01
CA LEU A 13 -5.15 -33.12 18.99
C LEU A 13 -3.83 -32.74 18.28
N THR A 14 -3.71 -33.17 17.03
CA THR A 14 -2.77 -32.59 16.06
C THR A 14 -3.57 -31.69 15.12
N MET A 15 -4.08 -30.57 15.65
CA MET A 15 -4.65 -29.51 14.83
C MET A 15 -3.52 -28.56 14.42
N SER A 16 -3.04 -28.83 13.21
CA SER A 16 -2.41 -27.94 12.24
C SER A 16 -2.23 -26.49 12.70
N LEU A 17 -0.99 -26.15 13.04
CA LEU A 17 -0.51 -24.77 12.99
C LEU A 17 -0.41 -24.37 11.51
N ILE A 18 -1.51 -23.91 10.93
CA ILE A 18 -1.47 -23.18 9.67
C ILE A 18 -0.82 -21.84 10.02
N SER A 19 0.49 -21.74 9.81
CA SER A 19 1.19 -20.47 9.79
C SER A 19 0.63 -19.65 8.64
N PHE A 20 -0.37 -18.81 8.93
CA PHE A 20 -0.67 -17.67 8.09
C PHE A 20 0.56 -16.76 8.18
N SER A 21 1.53 -16.97 7.30
CA SER A 21 2.53 -15.95 7.00
C SER A 21 1.77 -14.78 6.41
N SER A 22 1.28 -13.89 7.27
CA SER A 22 0.88 -12.55 6.89
C SER A 22 2.06 -12.00 6.12
N PHE A 23 1.93 -11.86 4.81
CA PHE A 23 2.74 -10.94 4.05
C PHE A 23 2.39 -9.55 4.60
N ALA A 24 2.98 -9.20 5.74
CA ALA A 24 3.14 -7.83 6.12
C ALA A 24 4.00 -7.25 4.99
N GLN A 25 3.34 -6.64 4.00
CA GLN A 25 4.03 -5.72 3.12
C GLN A 25 4.59 -4.65 4.05
N VAL A 26 5.85 -4.80 4.41
CA VAL A 26 6.59 -3.74 5.07
C VAL A 26 6.53 -2.60 4.07
N ASN A 27 5.72 -1.59 4.38
CA ASN A 27 5.74 -0.31 3.69
C ASN A 27 7.11 0.29 4.04
N HIS A 28 8.14 -0.14 3.33
CA HIS A 28 9.43 0.48 3.42
C HIS A 28 9.26 1.90 2.92
N ASP A 29 9.72 2.84 3.73
CA ASP A 29 9.87 4.22 3.32
C ASP A 29 10.66 4.26 1.99
N PRO A 30 10.11 4.86 0.90
CA PRO A 30 10.74 4.82 -0.41
C PRO A 30 12.16 5.41 -0.42
N LEU A 31 12.43 6.41 0.43
CA LEU A 31 13.79 6.95 0.56
C LEU A 31 14.68 5.90 1.21
N THR A 32 14.29 5.35 2.35
CA THR A 32 15.04 4.28 3.03
C THR A 32 15.37 3.14 2.07
N LYS A 33 14.39 2.67 1.29
CA LYS A 33 14.60 1.62 0.29
C LYS A 33 15.67 2.01 -0.74
N CYS A 34 15.57 3.21 -1.32
CA CYS A 34 16.51 3.66 -2.35
C CYS A 34 17.92 3.95 -1.79
N TYR A 35 18.02 4.44 -0.55
CA TYR A 35 19.29 4.63 0.15
C TYR A 35 19.95 3.31 0.54
N GLU A 36 19.19 2.31 1.00
CA GLU A 36 19.71 0.99 1.39
C GLU A 36 20.21 0.15 0.21
N LEU A 37 19.55 0.25 -0.94
CA LEU A 37 19.97 -0.43 -2.17
C LEU A 37 21.28 0.14 -2.75
N SER A 38 21.76 1.24 -2.18
CA SER A 38 22.81 2.04 -2.79
C SER A 38 23.88 2.46 -1.78
N THR A 39 24.63 1.50 -1.26
CA THR A 39 25.88 1.77 -0.54
C THR A 39 26.82 2.55 -1.46
N ASP A 40 27.05 3.83 -1.15
CA ASP A 40 27.82 4.83 -1.95
C ASP A 40 27.13 5.44 -3.19
N ALA A 41 25.80 5.48 -3.25
CA ALA A 41 25.11 6.15 -4.37
C ALA A 41 25.34 7.66 -4.44
N SER A 42 25.59 8.12 -5.66
CA SER A 42 25.34 9.52 -6.02
C SER A 42 23.86 9.87 -5.88
N GLN A 43 23.54 11.15 -5.63
CA GLN A 43 22.14 11.63 -5.64
C GLN A 43 21.39 11.28 -6.92
N THR A 44 22.10 11.22 -8.06
CA THR A 44 21.53 10.78 -9.33
C THR A 44 21.01 9.36 -9.28
N THR A 45 21.70 8.46 -8.58
CA THR A 45 21.29 7.06 -8.38
C THR A 45 20.04 6.98 -7.50
N ILE A 46 19.99 7.73 -6.40
CA ILE A 46 18.82 7.79 -5.51
C ILE A 46 17.60 8.31 -6.27
N LYS A 47 17.76 9.41 -7.02
CA LYS A 47 16.69 10.00 -7.82
C LYS A 47 16.17 9.03 -8.89
N ALA A 48 17.05 8.29 -9.57
CA ALA A 48 16.64 7.27 -10.54
C ALA A 48 15.79 6.17 -9.89
N CYS A 49 16.23 5.66 -8.73
CA CYS A 49 15.45 4.68 -7.96
C CYS A 49 14.06 5.21 -7.58
N LEU A 50 13.97 6.46 -7.10
CA LEU A 50 12.70 7.07 -6.74
C LEU A 50 11.77 7.25 -7.93
N LEU A 51 12.28 7.58 -9.12
CA LEU A 51 11.47 7.68 -10.33
C LEU A 51 10.90 6.32 -10.75
N ASP A 52 11.69 5.25 -10.64
CA ASP A 52 11.21 3.88 -10.90
C ASP A 52 10.15 3.44 -9.90
N GLU A 53 10.36 3.71 -8.60
CA GLU A 53 9.36 3.43 -7.57
C GLU A 53 8.08 4.25 -7.73
N LEU A 54 8.19 5.51 -8.18
CA LEU A 54 7.04 6.35 -8.51
C LEU A 54 6.22 5.71 -9.63
N ARG A 55 6.85 5.36 -10.74
CA ARG A 55 6.19 4.68 -11.87
C ARG A 55 5.47 3.41 -11.41
N LEU A 56 6.15 2.55 -10.65
CA LEU A 56 5.57 1.31 -10.13
C LEU A 56 4.37 1.57 -9.21
N SER A 57 4.46 2.57 -8.32
CA SER A 57 3.37 2.93 -7.42
C SER A 57 2.14 3.49 -8.16
N GLU A 58 2.35 4.21 -9.26
CA GLU A 58 1.28 4.75 -10.10
C GLU A 58 0.58 3.63 -10.90
N GLU A 59 1.36 2.71 -11.48
CA GLU A 59 0.82 1.51 -12.14
C GLU A 59 -0.02 0.68 -11.17
N GLN A 60 0.50 0.43 -9.97
CA GLN A 60 -0.22 -0.32 -8.94
C GLN A 60 -1.51 0.38 -8.50
N LEU A 61 -1.47 1.69 -8.26
CA LEU A 61 -2.67 2.47 -7.91
C LEU A 61 -3.72 2.39 -9.02
N ASN A 62 -3.32 2.53 -10.29
CA ASN A 62 -4.25 2.47 -11.42
C ASN A 62 -4.91 1.09 -11.58
N VAL A 63 -4.13 0.00 -11.41
CA VAL A 63 -4.68 -1.37 -11.42
C VAL A 63 -5.72 -1.54 -10.33
N ILE A 64 -5.42 -1.09 -9.10
CA ILE A 64 -6.33 -1.21 -7.96
C ILE A 64 -7.58 -0.33 -8.13
N TYR A 65 -7.42 0.90 -8.62
CA TYR A 65 -8.54 1.79 -8.93
C TYR A 65 -9.49 1.16 -9.95
N ASN A 66 -8.95 0.62 -11.05
CA ASN A 66 -9.76 -0.04 -12.08
C ASN A 66 -10.45 -1.29 -11.54
N LYS A 67 -9.78 -2.07 -10.67
CA LYS A 67 -10.41 -3.19 -9.98
C LYS A 67 -11.57 -2.72 -9.10
N SER A 68 -11.37 -1.70 -8.27
CA SER A 68 -12.41 -1.16 -7.38
C SER A 68 -13.62 -0.65 -8.19
N LYS A 69 -13.37 -0.01 -9.33
CA LYS A 69 -14.44 0.40 -10.26
C LYS A 69 -15.17 -0.80 -10.87
N GLY A 70 -14.43 -1.82 -11.33
CA GLY A 70 -15.00 -3.06 -11.87
C GLY A 70 -15.85 -3.81 -10.83
N ASP A 71 -15.37 -3.92 -9.58
CA ASP A 71 -16.10 -4.55 -8.48
C ASP A 71 -17.45 -3.85 -8.20
N LEU A 72 -17.53 -2.52 -8.40
CA LEU A 72 -18.78 -1.76 -8.32
C LEU A 72 -19.67 -1.98 -9.55
N GLU A 73 -19.09 -2.03 -10.74
CA GLU A 73 -19.80 -2.28 -12.01
C GLU A 73 -20.45 -3.67 -12.05
N ASP A 74 -19.77 -4.66 -11.48
CA ASP A 74 -20.25 -6.04 -11.39
C ASP A 74 -21.24 -6.25 -10.23
N SER A 75 -21.53 -5.21 -9.44
CA SER A 75 -22.50 -5.31 -8.36
C SER A 75 -23.94 -5.23 -8.89
N ASP A 76 -24.82 -6.11 -8.40
CA ASP A 76 -26.27 -6.08 -8.71
C ASP A 76 -27.03 -4.90 -8.04
N SER A 77 -26.30 -3.91 -7.50
CA SER A 77 -26.87 -2.82 -6.73
C SER A 77 -27.37 -1.69 -7.62
N ILE A 78 -28.60 -1.23 -7.39
CA ILE A 78 -29.12 0.00 -8.01
C ILE A 78 -28.30 1.25 -7.65
N ALA A 79 -27.48 1.18 -6.58
CA ALA A 79 -26.62 2.28 -6.15
C ALA A 79 -25.23 2.28 -6.83
N ALA A 80 -24.91 1.27 -7.64
CA ALA A 80 -23.60 1.09 -8.28
C ALA A 80 -23.14 2.35 -9.02
N LYS A 81 -24.03 2.96 -9.83
CA LYS A 81 -23.72 4.18 -10.57
C LYS A 81 -23.27 5.32 -9.65
N SER A 82 -24.00 5.57 -8.57
CA SER A 82 -23.68 6.65 -7.62
C SER A 82 -22.34 6.38 -6.92
N ALA A 83 -22.06 5.12 -6.57
CA ALA A 83 -20.79 4.73 -5.97
C ALA A 83 -19.61 4.90 -6.93
N ILE A 84 -19.77 4.55 -8.21
CA ILE A 84 -18.75 4.76 -9.25
C ILE A 84 -18.49 6.25 -9.45
N ASP A 85 -19.54 7.07 -9.56
CA ASP A 85 -19.41 8.52 -9.72
C ASP A 85 -18.67 9.13 -8.51
N ALA A 86 -18.93 8.65 -7.29
CA ALA A 86 -18.21 9.05 -6.08
C ALA A 86 -16.74 8.57 -6.06
N LEU A 87 -16.47 7.34 -6.52
CA LEU A 87 -15.10 6.80 -6.62
C LEU A 87 -14.25 7.62 -7.62
N VAL A 88 -14.80 7.95 -8.79
CA VAL A 88 -14.16 8.80 -9.80
C VAL A 88 -13.82 10.16 -9.19
N SER A 89 -14.82 10.85 -8.61
CA SER A 89 -14.61 12.17 -8.01
C SER A 89 -13.59 12.13 -6.87
N SER A 90 -13.66 11.11 -6.01
CA SER A 90 -12.69 10.92 -4.91
C SER A 90 -11.27 10.71 -5.43
N GLN A 91 -11.10 9.97 -6.54
CA GLN A 91 -9.79 9.73 -7.13
C GLN A 91 -9.20 11.01 -7.76
N GLU A 92 -10.00 11.82 -8.43
CA GLU A 92 -9.57 13.11 -8.98
C GLU A 92 -9.09 14.06 -7.88
N GLN A 93 -9.87 14.19 -6.80
CA GLN A 93 -9.48 15.03 -5.65
C GLN A 93 -8.24 14.49 -4.93
N PHE A 94 -8.08 13.17 -4.87
CA PHE A 94 -6.88 12.55 -4.32
C PHE A 94 -5.62 12.95 -5.10
N ILE A 95 -5.67 12.96 -6.44
CA ILE A 95 -4.51 13.34 -7.27
C ILE A 95 -4.11 14.80 -7.01
N LEU A 96 -5.09 15.71 -6.91
CA LEU A 96 -4.84 17.12 -6.59
C LEU A 96 -4.24 17.29 -5.19
N PHE A 97 -4.79 16.57 -4.20
CA PHE A 97 -4.26 16.53 -2.84
C PHE A 97 -2.82 16.02 -2.82
N ARG A 98 -2.55 14.89 -3.49
CA ARG A 98 -1.21 14.29 -3.57
C ARG A 98 -0.19 15.29 -4.07
N SER A 99 -0.46 15.91 -5.22
CA SER A 99 0.46 16.87 -5.81
C SER A 99 0.71 18.06 -4.88
N SER A 100 -0.37 18.66 -4.33
CA SER A 100 -0.26 19.84 -3.49
C SER A 100 0.46 19.57 -2.16
N GLU A 101 0.18 18.43 -1.54
CA GLU A 101 0.80 18.04 -0.27
C GLU A 101 2.28 17.69 -0.46
N CYS A 102 2.64 16.99 -1.53
CA CYS A 102 4.03 16.65 -1.80
C CYS A 102 4.87 17.87 -2.20
N GLN A 103 4.28 18.83 -2.91
CA GLN A 103 4.86 20.15 -3.12
C GLN A 103 5.10 20.89 -1.79
N ARG A 104 4.11 20.90 -0.89
CA ARG A 104 4.24 21.52 0.44
C ARG A 104 5.38 20.89 1.24
N GLN A 105 5.49 19.56 1.27
CA GLN A 105 6.57 18.86 1.99
C GLN A 105 7.95 19.14 1.38
N SER A 106 8.06 19.13 0.05
CA SER A 106 9.29 19.49 -0.65
C SER A 106 9.70 20.95 -0.36
N ALA A 107 8.75 21.88 -0.36
CA ALA A 107 9.01 23.30 -0.08
C ALA A 107 9.54 23.57 1.34
N LEU A 108 9.23 22.71 2.32
CA LEU A 108 9.81 22.81 3.68
C LEU A 108 11.33 22.58 3.69
N MET A 109 11.88 21.94 2.66
CA MET A 109 13.33 21.82 2.47
C MET A 109 13.98 23.15 2.03
N MET A 110 13.18 24.17 1.70
CA MET A 110 13.65 25.51 1.30
C MET A 110 14.68 25.50 0.17
N GLY A 111 14.48 24.63 -0.83
CA GLY A 111 15.42 24.45 -1.95
C GLY A 111 16.72 23.72 -1.59
N GLY A 112 16.78 23.16 -0.37
CA GLY A 112 17.89 22.34 0.08
C GLY A 112 18.08 21.08 -0.75
N ASN A 113 19.27 20.52 -0.64
CA ASN A 113 19.63 19.27 -1.28
C ASN A 113 18.69 18.13 -0.80
N GLY A 114 18.03 17.44 -1.74
CA GLY A 114 17.03 16.40 -1.45
C GLY A 114 15.57 16.83 -1.50
N ALA A 115 15.26 18.11 -1.79
CA ALA A 115 13.87 18.57 -1.97
C ALA A 115 13.09 17.76 -3.03
N ASP A 116 13.74 17.44 -4.15
CA ASP A 116 13.18 16.56 -5.19
C ASP A 116 12.95 15.14 -4.68
N GLU A 117 13.86 14.61 -3.87
CA GLU A 117 13.74 13.26 -3.31
C GLU A 117 12.54 13.17 -2.35
N VAL A 118 12.35 14.19 -1.51
CA VAL A 118 11.18 14.34 -0.63
C VAL A 118 9.88 14.39 -1.43
N LEU A 119 9.86 15.15 -2.54
CA LEU A 119 8.70 15.23 -3.42
C LEU A 119 8.31 13.86 -3.96
N LEU A 120 9.26 13.16 -4.59
CA LEU A 120 9.03 11.84 -5.18
C LEU A 120 8.61 10.81 -4.13
N ALA A 121 9.29 10.78 -2.98
CA ALA A 121 8.97 9.86 -1.90
C ALA A 121 7.57 10.08 -1.31
N CYS A 122 7.15 11.34 -1.19
CA CYS A 122 5.79 11.67 -0.77
C CYS A 122 4.75 11.13 -1.77
N GLU A 123 4.95 11.32 -3.07
CA GLU A 123 4.00 10.85 -4.08
C GLU A 123 3.86 9.33 -4.07
N ILE A 124 4.99 8.60 -3.95
CA ILE A 124 5.01 7.14 -3.81
C ILE A 124 4.19 6.70 -2.59
N LYS A 125 4.45 7.30 -1.42
CA LYS A 125 3.75 6.95 -0.17
C LYS A 125 2.24 7.19 -0.28
N LEU A 126 1.83 8.31 -0.87
CA LEU A 126 0.41 8.62 -1.02
C LEU A 126 -0.26 7.69 -2.04
N ASN A 127 0.42 7.30 -3.12
CA ASN A 127 -0.08 6.28 -4.05
C ASN A 127 -0.29 4.94 -3.34
N GLN A 128 0.70 4.47 -2.58
CA GLN A 128 0.62 3.24 -1.80
C GLN A 128 -0.49 3.29 -0.75
N TRP A 129 -0.65 4.43 -0.05
CA TRP A 129 -1.73 4.65 0.91
C TRP A 129 -3.10 4.57 0.25
N ARG A 130 -3.30 5.24 -0.89
CA ARG A 130 -4.58 5.23 -1.61
C ARG A 130 -4.90 3.85 -2.16
N ALA A 131 -3.91 3.17 -2.74
CA ALA A 131 -4.01 1.79 -3.20
C ALA A 131 -4.47 0.87 -2.05
N LYS A 132 -3.86 0.98 -0.87
CA LYS A 132 -4.26 0.20 0.30
C LYS A 132 -5.70 0.48 0.73
N LEU A 133 -6.12 1.75 0.76
CA LEU A 133 -7.49 2.11 1.10
C LEU A 133 -8.52 1.51 0.13
N LEU A 134 -8.22 1.52 -1.16
CA LEU A 134 -9.10 0.97 -2.20
C LEU A 134 -9.19 -0.56 -2.17
N LEU A 135 -8.18 -1.24 -1.60
CA LEU A 135 -8.20 -2.70 -1.42
C LEU A 135 -8.99 -3.15 -0.18
N THR A 136 -9.14 -2.29 0.83
CA THR A 136 -9.73 -2.63 2.13
C THR A 136 -11.21 -2.28 2.27
N ASN A 137 -11.80 -1.64 1.25
CA ASN A 137 -13.23 -1.32 1.19
C ASN A 137 -13.96 -2.32 0.30
#